data_AF-A0A3D5VLK8-F1
#
_entry.id   AF-A0A3D5VLK8-F1
#
_cell.length_a   1.000
_cell.length_b   1.000
_cell.length_c   1.000
_cell.angle_alpha   90.00
_cell.angle_beta   90.00
_cell.angle_gamma   90.00
#
_symmetry.space_group_name_H-M   'P 1'
#
loop_
_entity.id
_entity.type
_entity.pdbx_description
1 polymer ?
#
loop_
_entity_poly.entity_id
_entity_poly.type
_entity_poly.pdbx_seq_one_letter_code
_entity_poly.pdbx_strand_id
1 'polypeptide(L)' 'YWNYAVKKGYSGTAVFTRLNPLSVQYGLGQAEHDREGRVLNLEFDDFYLVNVYTPNSQ' A
#
# COMPACT_ATOMS: atom_id res chain seq x y z
N TYR A 1 7.77 -2.56 4.58
CA TYR A 1 6.41 -3.09 4.33
C TYR A 1 6.24 -3.27 2.83
N TRP A 2 5.62 -4.38 2.41
CA TRP A 2 5.52 -4.74 0.99
C TRP A 2 4.11 -5.24 0.67
N ASN A 3 3.39 -4.52 -0.19
CA ASN A 3 2.09 -4.88 -0.71
C ASN A 3 2.21 -5.32 -2.17
N TYR A 4 1.97 -6.60 -2.47
CA TYR A 4 2.14 -7.16 -3.81
C TYR A 4 0.79 -7.44 -4.47
N ALA A 5 0.73 -7.32 -5.80
CA ALA A 5 -0.46 -7.73 -6.54
C ALA A 5 -0.60 -9.25 -6.57
N VAL A 6 -1.84 -9.72 -6.72
CA VAL A 6 -2.15 -11.13 -6.99
C VAL A 6 -1.60 -11.56 -8.35
N LYS A 7 -1.63 -10.67 -9.34
CA LYS A 7 -1.05 -10.92 -10.67
C LYS A 7 0.47 -10.82 -10.62
N LYS A 8 1.15 -11.91 -10.99
CA LYS A 8 2.62 -11.96 -11.04
C LYS A 8 3.18 -10.92 -12.01
N GLY A 9 4.26 -10.25 -11.60
CA GLY A 9 4.97 -9.25 -12.42
C GLY A 9 4.16 -7.97 -12.68
N TYR A 10 3.14 -7.69 -11.87
CA TYR A 10 2.25 -6.54 -12.06
C TYR A 10 2.15 -5.73 -10.78
N SER A 11 2.32 -4.40 -10.88
CA SER A 11 2.09 -3.45 -9.78
C SER A 11 2.87 -3.82 -8.50
N GLY A 12 2.31 -3.45 -7.34
CA GLY A 12 2.90 -3.62 -6.03
C GLY A 12 3.56 -2.34 -5.52
N THR A 13 3.46 -2.12 -4.22
CA THR A 13 4.01 -0.96 -3.51
C THR A 13 4.84 -1.44 -2.32
N ALA A 14 5.88 -0.68 -1.98
CA ALA A 14 6.68 -0.91 -0.79
C ALA A 14 7.02 0.41 -0.12
N VAL A 15 7.11 0.37 1.21
CA VAL A 15 7.63 1.47 2.01
C VAL A 15 8.78 0.93 2.87
N PHE A 16 9.93 1.60 2.74
CA PHE A 16 11.09 1.42 3.59
C PHE A 16 11.18 2.64 4.50
N THR A 17 11.20 2.39 5.81
CA THR A 17 11.25 3.45 6.83
C THR A 17 12.20 3.01 7.93
N ARG A 18 12.91 3.97 8.54
CA ARG A 18 13.71 3.74 9.76
C ARG A 18 12.84 3.78 11.02
N LEU A 19 11.73 4.51 10.95
CA LEU A 19 10.78 4.65 12.05
C LEU A 19 9.76 3.52 11.99
N ASN A 20 9.44 2.95 13.15
CA ASN A 20 8.38 1.95 13.25
C ASN A 20 7.02 2.67 13.25
N PRO A 21 6.11 2.35 12.31
CA PRO A 21 4.73 2.81 12.35
C PRO A 21 3.97 2.14 13.50
N LEU A 22 2.93 2.80 13.99
CA LEU A 22 1.98 2.29 14.96
C LEU A 22 1.11 1.19 14.36
N SER A 23 0.69 1.37 13.10
CA SER A 23 -0.11 0.40 12.37
C SER A 23 0.22 0.41 10.88
N VAL A 24 -0.06 -0.71 10.22
CA VAL A 24 0.13 -0.88 8.78
C VAL A 24 -1.08 -1.55 8.17
N GLN A 25 -1.68 -0.90 7.17
CA GLN A 25 -2.81 -1.43 6.43
C GLN A 25 -2.45 -1.60 4.95
N TYR A 26 -2.68 -2.81 4.45
CA TYR A 26 -2.45 -3.18 3.05
C TYR A 26 -3.76 -2.99 2.28
N GLY A 27 -3.82 -1.98 1.42
CA GLY A 27 -5.04 -1.65 0.69
C GLY A 27 -5.99 -0.72 1.44
N LEU A 28 -7.24 -0.69 0.98
CA LEU A 28 -8.34 0.16 1.46
C LEU A 28 -9.39 -0.64 2.25
N GLY A 29 -9.22 -1.96 2.40
CA GLY A 29 -10.24 -2.82 3.00
C GLY A 29 -11.38 -3.14 2.03
N GLN A 30 -11.18 -2.94 0.73
CA GLN A 30 -12.14 -3.22 -0.32
C GLN A 30 -11.53 -4.22 -1.29
N ALA A 31 -12.08 -5.44 -1.30
CA ALA A 31 -11.52 -6.58 -2.02
C ALA A 31 -11.32 -6.32 -3.54
N GLU A 32 -12.12 -5.44 -4.14
CA GLU A 32 -11.98 -5.03 -5.54
C GLU A 32 -10.74 -4.17 -5.81
N HIS A 33 -10.32 -3.35 -4.85
CA HIS A 33 -9.18 -2.44 -4.98
C HIS A 33 -7.87 -3.02 -4.42
N ASP A 34 -7.95 -4.03 -3.55
CA ASP A 34 -6.80 -4.53 -2.81
C ASP A 34 -6.00 -5.61 -3.55
N ARG A 35 -6.52 -6.13 -4.67
CA ARG A 35 -5.89 -7.22 -5.44
C ARG A 35 -4.63 -6.83 -6.20
N GLU A 36 -4.41 -5.53 -6.39
CA GLU A 36 -3.33 -5.00 -7.22
C GLU A 36 -2.18 -4.40 -6.41
N GLY A 37 -2.25 -4.48 -5.07
CA GLY A 37 -1.19 -4.03 -4.18
C GLY A 37 -0.89 -2.53 -4.27
N ARG A 38 -1.89 -1.71 -4.62
CA ARG A 38 -1.71 -0.32 -5.03
C ARG A 38 -1.65 0.71 -3.91
N VAL A 39 -2.19 0.38 -2.74
CA VAL A 39 -2.27 1.30 -1.61
C VAL A 39 -1.63 0.67 -0.39
N LEU A 40 -0.81 1.44 0.31
CA LEU A 40 -0.19 1.03 1.56
C LEU A 40 -0.23 2.20 2.54
N ASN A 41 -0.95 2.03 3.64
CA ASN A 41 -1.14 3.04 4.68
C ASN A 41 -0.29 2.69 5.90
N LEU A 42 0.55 3.62 6.34
CA LEU A 42 1.32 3.53 7.57
C LEU A 42 0.90 4.67 8.49
N GLU A 43 0.55 4.33 9.72
CA GLU A 43 0.25 5.28 10.78
C GLU A 43 1.49 5.52 11.64
N PHE A 44 1.80 6.78 11.91
CA PHE A 44 2.82 7.22 12.85
C PHE A 44 2.18 8.15 13.88
N ASP A 45 2.92 8.50 14.94
CA ASP A 45 2.39 9.29 16.06
C ASP A 45 1.75 10.62 15.61
N ASP A 46 2.37 11.31 14.64
CA ASP A 46 1.94 12.65 14.21
C ASP A 46 1.29 12.68 12.82
N PHE A 47 1.36 11.59 12.05
CA PHE A 47 0.92 11.58 10.66
C PHE A 47 0.62 10.19 10.10
N TYR A 48 -0.10 10.19 8.98
CA TYR A 48 -0.26 9.01 8.12
C TYR A 48 0.56 9.17 6.84
N LEU A 49 1.29 8.12 6.46
CA LEU A 49 1.90 7.99 5.15
C LEU A 49 1.02 7.08 4.28
N VAL A 50 0.48 7.65 3.20
CA VAL A 50 -0.36 6.94 2.24
C VAL A 50 0.40 6.82 0.92
N ASN A 51 0.93 5.63 0.64
CA ASN A 51 1.65 5.34 -0.61
C ASN A 51 0.67 4.77 -1.63
N VAL A 52 0.50 5.44 -2.78
CA VAL A 52 -0.49 5.10 -3.79
C VAL A 52 0.15 5.00 -5.17
N TYR A 53 -0.07 3.87 -5.83
CA TYR A 53 0.19 3.70 -7.25
C TYR A 53 -1.12 3.66 -8.03
N THR A 54 -1.58 4.83 -8.47
CA THR A 54 -2.86 5.00 -9.17
C THR A 54 -2.92 4.16 -10.45
N PRO A 55 -4.05 3.46 -10.72
CA PRO A 55 -4.27 2.78 -11.99
C PRO A 55 -4.14 3.75 -13.17
N ASN A 56 -3.54 3.29 -14.27
CA ASN A 56 -3.55 4.02 -15.53
C ASN A 56 -4.91 3.82 -16.24
N SER A 57 -5.47 4.87 -16.83
CA SER A 57 -6.81 4.92 -17.43
C SER A 57 -6.92 4.30 -18.84
N GLN A 58 -6.15 3.25 -19.16
CA GLN A 58 -6.15 2.65 -20.50
C GLN A 58 -7.41 1.85 -20.82
#